data_AF-A0A381Y1R0-F1
#
_entry.id   AF-A0A381Y1R0-F1
#
_cell.length_a   1.000
_cell.length_b   1.000
_cell.length_c   1.000
_cell.angle_alpha   90.00
_cell.angle_beta   90.00
_cell.angle_gamma   90.00
#
_symmetry.space_group_name_H-M   'P 1'
#
loop_
_entity.id
_entity.type
_entity.pdbx_description
1 polymer ?
#
loop_
_entity_poly.entity_id
_entity_poly.type
_entity_poly.pdbx_seq_one_letter_code
_entity_poly.pdbx_strand_id
1 'polypeptide(L)'
;MGTGSLQTVEQAPGKRTSKSKVAVVKTCPRTVLDDVGTAMRLAGYQSVLSRDIETLLKINISWQHYYPACSTSPWQLDGVIRTLKQDGYTDLIPTHNGTVVVDAKEGEVKNKHKAVEDLHDLHGIHLEDVEWVPFEPEGEFLVLDKIYGDGIHIPKPLIGKNIVH
;
A
#
# COMPACT_ATOMS: atom_id res chain seq x y z
N MET A 1 42.96 -30.80 -5.87
CA MET A 1 43.00 -29.46 -6.50
C MET A 1 41.57 -29.03 -6.76
N GLY A 2 41.19 -27.84 -6.31
CA GLY A 2 39.83 -27.29 -6.46
C GLY A 2 39.51 -26.27 -5.37
N THR A 3 40.34 -25.23 -5.24
CA THR A 3 40.07 -24.09 -4.35
C THR A 3 39.04 -23.19 -5.03
N GLY A 4 37.77 -23.33 -4.65
CA GLY A 4 36.72 -22.40 -5.04
C GLY A 4 36.84 -21.11 -4.22
N SER A 5 37.34 -20.05 -4.85
CA SER A 5 37.42 -18.72 -4.25
C SER A 5 36.00 -18.15 -4.08
N LEU A 6 35.61 -17.80 -2.85
CA LEU A 6 34.43 -16.99 -2.58
C LEU A 6 34.65 -15.60 -3.21
N GLN A 7 33.97 -15.31 -4.31
CA GLN A 7 33.91 -13.95 -4.85
C GLN A 7 32.91 -13.15 -4.02
N THR A 8 33.44 -12.27 -3.18
CA THR A 8 32.68 -11.21 -2.55
C THR A 8 32.23 -10.24 -3.65
N VAL A 9 30.94 -10.25 -3.98
CA VAL A 9 30.37 -9.23 -4.87
C VAL A 9 30.28 -7.94 -4.05
N GLU A 10 31.25 -7.04 -4.23
CA GLU A 10 31.12 -5.65 -3.74
C GLU A 10 29.97 -4.99 -4.51
N GLN A 11 28.83 -4.82 -3.84
CA GLN A 11 27.80 -3.91 -4.32
C GLN A 11 28.38 -2.49 -4.29
N ALA A 12 28.47 -1.86 -5.46
CA ALA A 12 28.79 -0.44 -5.55
C ALA A 12 27.81 0.36 -4.67
N PRO A 13 28.28 1.34 -3.88
CA PRO A 13 27.40 2.13 -3.03
C PRO A 13 26.39 2.86 -3.93
N GLY A 14 25.13 2.41 -3.87
CA GLY A 14 24.03 3.08 -4.56
C GLY A 14 24.06 4.58 -4.25
N LYS A 15 23.89 5.39 -5.30
CA LYS A 15 23.75 6.85 -5.22
C LYS A 15 22.87 7.18 -4.01
N ARG A 16 23.41 7.86 -2.99
CA ARG A 16 22.66 8.21 -1.77
C ARG A 16 21.47 9.07 -2.15
N THR A 17 20.34 8.42 -2.32
CA THR A 17 19.02 9.03 -2.30
C THR A 17 18.85 9.66 -0.92
N SER A 18 18.10 10.76 -0.84
CA SER A 18 17.86 11.52 0.39
C SER A 18 17.63 10.62 1.61
N LYS A 19 18.16 10.99 2.78
CA LYS A 19 17.94 10.25 4.05
C LYS A 19 16.45 9.96 4.23
N SER A 20 16.11 8.72 4.57
CA SER A 20 14.72 8.33 4.87
C SER A 20 14.15 9.22 5.99
N LYS A 21 12.89 9.64 5.83
CA LYS A 21 12.18 10.47 6.80
C LYS A 21 11.15 9.62 7.53
N VAL A 22 11.19 9.64 8.87
CA VAL A 22 10.22 8.94 9.73
C VAL A 22 9.49 9.99 10.56
N ALA A 23 8.16 9.92 10.57
CA ALA A 23 7.31 10.76 11.41
C ALA A 23 6.71 9.91 12.53
N VAL A 24 6.78 10.40 13.76
CA VAL A 24 6.17 9.77 14.94
C VAL A 24 5.33 10.83 15.64
N VAL A 25 4.04 10.56 15.77
CA VAL A 25 3.07 11.47 16.39
C VAL A 25 2.44 10.77 17.59
N LYS A 26 2.47 11.41 18.76
CA LYS A 26 1.75 10.94 19.93
C LYS A 26 0.27 11.22 19.72
N THR A 27 -0.57 10.19 19.82
CA THR A 27 -2.00 10.27 19.51
C THR A 27 -2.88 9.93 20.72
N CYS A 28 -4.17 10.26 20.62
CA CYS A 28 -5.20 9.81 21.54
C CYS A 28 -6.53 9.59 20.79
N PRO A 29 -7.51 8.87 21.39
CA PRO A 29 -8.78 8.58 20.71
C PRO A 29 -9.52 9.81 20.18
N ARG A 30 -9.35 10.98 20.82
CA ARG A 30 -10.00 12.23 20.40
C ARG A 30 -9.36 12.89 19.18
N THR A 31 -8.09 12.62 18.90
CA THR A 31 -7.29 13.32 17.88
C THR A 31 -6.76 12.40 16.78
N VAL A 32 -6.97 11.09 16.91
CA VAL A 32 -6.34 10.07 16.04
C VAL A 32 -6.52 10.33 14.53
N LEU A 33 -7.66 10.85 14.11
CA LEU A 33 -7.91 11.14 12.68
C LEU A 33 -7.03 12.30 12.18
N ASP A 34 -6.90 13.37 12.97
CA ASP A 34 -6.07 14.53 12.64
C ASP A 34 -4.57 14.21 12.80
N ASP A 35 -4.24 13.34 13.77
CA ASP A 35 -2.86 12.90 14.03
C ASP A 35 -2.31 12.08 12.86
N VAL A 36 -3.15 11.27 12.20
CA VAL A 36 -2.79 10.57 10.94
C VAL A 36 -2.35 11.59 9.89
N GLY A 37 -3.14 12.64 9.67
CA GLY A 37 -2.80 13.69 8.72
C GLY A 37 -1.53 14.45 9.09
N THR A 38 -1.31 14.69 10.38
CA THR A 38 -0.07 15.27 10.90
C THR A 38 1.13 14.37 10.59
N ALA A 39 1.03 13.07 10.83
CA ALA A 39 2.10 12.11 10.54
C ALA A 39 2.41 12.06 9.04
N MET A 40 1.38 12.00 8.18
CA MET A 40 1.54 11.99 6.73
C MET A 40 2.27 13.25 6.23
N ARG A 41 1.82 14.44 6.63
CA ARG A 41 2.44 15.71 6.24
C ARG A 41 3.86 15.85 6.78
N LEU A 42 4.13 15.41 8.01
CA LEU A 42 5.50 15.34 8.55
C LEU A 42 6.37 14.38 7.76
N ALA A 43 5.85 13.24 7.28
CA ALA A 43 6.57 12.32 6.41
C ALA A 43 6.82 12.89 5.00
N GLY A 44 6.11 13.96 4.61
CA GLY A 44 6.30 14.66 3.34
C GLY A 44 5.61 13.99 2.16
N TYR A 45 4.52 13.26 2.38
CA TYR A 45 3.87 12.46 1.34
C TYR A 45 3.45 13.26 0.08
N GLN A 46 3.14 14.56 0.24
CA GLN A 46 2.78 15.45 -0.87
C GLN A 46 3.91 15.69 -1.88
N SER A 47 5.17 15.41 -1.53
CA SER A 47 6.27 15.54 -2.48
C SER A 47 6.47 14.30 -3.34
N VAL A 48 5.73 13.21 -3.08
CA VAL A 48 5.87 11.93 -3.78
C VAL A 48 4.58 11.46 -4.44
N LEU A 49 3.41 11.76 -3.87
CA LEU A 49 2.13 11.44 -4.51
C LEU A 49 1.69 12.60 -5.39
N SER A 50 1.38 12.30 -6.66
CA SER A 50 0.82 13.29 -7.58
C SER A 50 -0.65 13.57 -7.24
N ARG A 51 -1.11 14.81 -7.37
CA ARG A 51 -2.53 15.13 -7.19
C ARG A 51 -3.36 14.96 -8.47
N ASP A 52 -2.70 14.75 -9.60
CA ASP A 52 -3.30 14.78 -10.93
C ASP A 52 -3.69 13.38 -11.44
N ILE A 53 -3.41 12.34 -10.66
CA ILE A 53 -3.72 10.93 -10.98
C ILE A 53 -4.46 10.27 -9.83
N GLU A 54 -5.15 9.18 -10.11
CA GLU A 54 -5.92 8.46 -9.10
C GLU A 54 -5.00 7.86 -8.02
N THR A 55 -5.53 7.78 -6.80
CA THR A 55 -4.79 7.28 -5.64
C THR A 55 -5.46 6.04 -5.07
N LEU A 56 -4.80 4.91 -5.23
CA LEU A 56 -5.20 3.63 -4.65
C LEU A 56 -4.90 3.62 -3.15
N LEU A 57 -5.91 3.33 -2.34
CA LEU A 57 -5.76 3.12 -0.89
C LEU A 57 -5.58 1.62 -0.67
N LYS A 58 -4.33 1.20 -0.49
CA LYS A 58 -3.99 -0.20 -0.27
C LYS A 58 -4.40 -0.62 1.15
N ILE A 59 -5.53 -1.29 1.28
CA ILE A 59 -6.02 -1.79 2.56
C ILE A 59 -5.43 -3.18 2.79
N ASN A 60 -4.78 -3.38 3.94
CA ASN A 60 -4.16 -4.66 4.27
C ASN A 60 -4.88 -5.30 5.46
N ILE A 61 -5.24 -6.56 5.31
CA ILE A 61 -5.83 -7.36 6.37
C ILE A 61 -5.09 -8.69 6.49
N SER A 62 -4.76 -9.09 7.72
CA SER A 62 -4.14 -10.41 7.96
C SER A 62 -5.18 -11.52 8.13
N TRP A 63 -6.40 -11.18 8.52
CA TRP A 63 -7.54 -12.08 8.76
C TRP A 63 -8.85 -11.38 8.38
N GLN A 64 -9.87 -12.14 7.99
CA GLN A 64 -11.21 -11.61 7.74
C GLN A 64 -11.82 -11.05 9.04
N HIS A 65 -11.46 -11.63 10.18
CA HIS A 65 -11.91 -11.13 11.49
C HIS A 65 -11.08 -9.94 11.94
N TYR A 66 -11.74 -9.00 12.63
CA TYR A 66 -11.04 -7.85 13.19
C TYR A 66 -10.13 -8.26 14.35
N TYR A 67 -8.83 -8.06 14.14
CA TYR A 67 -7.79 -8.19 15.15
C TYR A 67 -6.98 -6.89 15.19
N PRO A 68 -6.89 -6.22 16.35
CA PRO A 68 -6.06 -5.02 16.49
C PRO A 68 -4.61 -5.27 16.10
N ALA A 69 -3.96 -4.26 15.51
CA ALA A 69 -2.55 -4.22 15.16
C ALA A 69 -2.05 -5.17 14.04
N CYS A 70 -2.93 -5.95 13.39
CA CYS A 70 -2.55 -6.77 12.23
C CYS A 70 -3.31 -6.43 10.94
N SER A 71 -4.22 -5.46 10.99
CA SER A 71 -5.03 -5.00 9.87
C SER A 71 -5.07 -3.48 9.86
N THR A 72 -5.26 -2.87 8.68
CA THR A 72 -5.62 -1.46 8.56
C THR A 72 -6.83 -1.20 9.45
N SER A 73 -6.71 -0.29 10.41
CA SER A 73 -7.83 0.03 11.29
C SER A 73 -8.83 0.97 10.60
N PRO A 74 -10.13 0.94 10.96
CA PRO A 74 -11.11 1.83 10.35
C PRO A 74 -10.79 3.32 10.59
N TRP A 75 -10.24 3.68 11.75
CA TRP A 75 -9.82 5.07 12.03
C TRP A 75 -8.53 5.46 11.30
N GLN A 76 -7.62 4.52 11.00
CA GLN A 76 -6.48 4.78 10.11
C GLN A 76 -6.99 5.10 8.70
N LEU A 77 -7.87 4.26 8.16
CA LEU A 77 -8.44 4.46 6.82
C LEU A 77 -9.20 5.80 6.74
N ASP A 78 -10.05 6.10 7.73
CA ASP A 78 -10.79 7.37 7.79
C ASP A 78 -9.83 8.57 7.89
N GLY A 79 -8.81 8.50 8.75
CA GLY A 79 -7.80 9.55 8.87
C GLY A 79 -7.03 9.80 7.57
N VAL A 80 -6.65 8.75 6.86
CA VAL A 80 -5.97 8.85 5.54
C VAL A 80 -6.90 9.49 4.52
N ILE A 81 -8.14 9.00 4.36
CA ILE A 81 -9.10 9.53 3.39
C ILE A 81 -9.37 11.03 3.63
N ARG A 82 -9.65 11.41 4.89
CA ARG A 82 -9.87 12.82 5.26
C ARG A 82 -8.67 13.69 4.90
N THR A 83 -7.47 13.23 5.24
CA THR A 83 -6.22 13.95 4.97
C THR A 83 -6.02 14.15 3.47
N LEU A 84 -6.16 13.09 2.67
CA LEU A 84 -6.01 13.14 1.23
C LEU A 84 -7.04 14.10 0.59
N LYS A 85 -8.31 14.00 0.97
CA LYS A 85 -9.35 14.92 0.49
C LYS A 85 -9.05 16.37 0.86
N GLN A 86 -8.65 16.64 2.11
CA GLN A 86 -8.28 17.98 2.57
C GLN A 86 -7.09 18.57 1.79
N ASP A 87 -6.14 17.73 1.40
CA ASP A 87 -4.92 18.12 0.68
C ASP A 87 -5.08 18.14 -0.85
N GLY A 88 -6.30 17.89 -1.36
CA GLY A 88 -6.67 18.08 -2.76
C GLY A 88 -6.58 16.82 -3.64
N TYR A 89 -6.49 15.62 -3.06
CA TYR A 89 -6.61 14.37 -3.80
C TYR A 89 -8.09 14.01 -3.93
N THR A 90 -8.59 13.93 -5.16
CA THR A 90 -10.03 13.84 -5.44
C THR A 90 -10.48 12.46 -5.90
N ASP A 91 -9.60 11.69 -6.52
CA ASP A 91 -9.89 10.35 -7.01
C ASP A 91 -9.19 9.30 -6.13
N LEU A 92 -9.94 8.77 -5.16
CA LEU A 92 -9.47 7.81 -4.17
C LEU A 92 -10.18 6.47 -4.39
N ILE A 93 -9.41 5.40 -4.51
CA ILE A 93 -9.96 4.07 -4.80
C ILE A 93 -9.51 3.10 -3.69
N PRO A 94 -10.41 2.75 -2.74
CA PRO A 94 -10.15 1.65 -1.80
C PRO A 94 -9.78 0.39 -2.57
N THR A 95 -8.67 -0.24 -2.20
CA THR A 95 -8.12 -1.38 -2.95
C THR A 95 -7.87 -2.53 -1.99
N HIS A 96 -8.76 -3.52 -2.05
CA HIS A 96 -8.73 -4.73 -1.23
C HIS A 96 -8.02 -5.87 -1.94
N ASN A 97 -7.39 -6.75 -1.16
CA ASN A 97 -6.86 -8.00 -1.66
C ASN A 97 -7.07 -9.14 -0.65
N GLY A 98 -7.43 -10.29 -1.19
CA GLY A 98 -7.45 -11.55 -0.52
C GLY A 98 -6.07 -12.18 -0.53
N THR A 99 -5.97 -13.26 0.21
CA THR A 99 -4.83 -14.18 0.18
C THR A 99 -5.39 -15.59 0.30
N VAL A 100 -4.51 -16.60 0.27
CA VAL A 100 -4.93 -18.00 0.46
C VAL A 100 -5.66 -18.26 1.77
N VAL A 101 -5.56 -17.36 2.77
CA VAL A 101 -6.26 -17.46 4.06
C VAL A 101 -7.22 -16.29 4.32
N VAL A 102 -7.37 -15.36 3.37
CA VAL A 102 -8.16 -14.14 3.53
C VAL A 102 -9.16 -13.99 2.38
N ASP A 103 -10.44 -13.92 2.74
CA ASP A 103 -11.50 -13.43 1.85
C ASP A 103 -11.60 -11.91 2.03
N ALA A 104 -11.29 -11.16 0.98
CA ALA A 104 -11.27 -9.71 1.01
C ALA A 104 -12.66 -9.09 1.17
N LYS A 105 -13.70 -9.67 0.55
CA LYS A 105 -15.07 -9.16 0.62
C LYS A 105 -15.63 -9.33 2.02
N GLU A 106 -15.38 -10.49 2.62
CA GLU A 106 -15.75 -10.73 4.02
C GLU A 106 -14.95 -9.82 4.97
N GLY A 107 -13.65 -9.70 4.71
CA GLY A 107 -12.72 -8.91 5.50
C GLY A 107 -13.04 -7.42 5.50
N GLU A 108 -13.39 -6.84 4.35
CA GLU A 108 -13.82 -5.45 4.16
C GLU A 108 -14.98 -5.12 5.11
N VAL A 109 -15.98 -6.00 5.21
CA VAL A 109 -17.15 -5.80 6.08
C VAL A 109 -16.79 -6.00 7.56
N LYS A 110 -16.10 -7.10 7.89
CA LYS A 110 -15.79 -7.48 9.28
C LYS A 110 -14.78 -6.54 9.95
N ASN A 111 -13.85 -5.98 9.18
CA ASN A 111 -12.89 -4.97 9.66
C ASN A 111 -13.44 -3.53 9.59
N LYS A 112 -14.70 -3.36 9.18
CA LYS A 112 -15.41 -2.07 9.10
C LYS A 112 -14.85 -1.11 8.04
N HIS A 113 -14.11 -1.60 7.05
CA HIS A 113 -13.64 -0.79 5.94
C HIS A 113 -14.80 -0.31 5.08
N LYS A 114 -15.75 -1.21 4.74
CA LYS A 114 -16.96 -0.83 4.01
C LYS A 114 -17.71 0.34 4.63
N ALA A 115 -17.84 0.35 5.96
CA ALA A 115 -18.54 1.44 6.66
C ALA A 115 -17.81 2.80 6.53
N VAL A 116 -16.47 2.78 6.47
CA VAL A 116 -15.65 3.98 6.26
C VAL A 116 -15.72 4.42 4.80
N GLU A 117 -15.68 3.48 3.86
CA GLU A 117 -15.81 3.76 2.43
C GLU A 117 -17.16 4.37 2.09
N ASP A 118 -18.25 3.77 2.59
CA ASP A 118 -19.62 4.27 2.42
C ASP A 118 -19.79 5.67 3.06
N LEU A 119 -19.14 5.94 4.20
CA LEU A 119 -19.14 7.27 4.83
C LEU A 119 -18.51 8.35 3.94
N HIS A 120 -17.56 7.95 3.10
CA HIS A 120 -16.80 8.85 2.22
C HIS A 120 -17.28 8.83 0.77
N ASP A 121 -18.36 8.11 0.47
CA ASP A 121 -18.88 7.89 -0.88
C ASP A 121 -17.82 7.32 -1.83
N LEU A 122 -17.03 6.36 -1.33
CA LEU A 122 -16.01 5.65 -2.10
C LEU A 122 -16.46 4.23 -2.41
N HIS A 123 -16.05 3.74 -3.58
CA HIS A 123 -16.33 2.38 -4.02
C HIS A 123 -15.01 1.61 -4.19
N GLY A 124 -14.80 0.63 -3.32
CA GLY A 124 -13.61 -0.21 -3.36
C GLY A 124 -13.59 -1.19 -4.53
N ILE A 125 -12.38 -1.53 -4.97
CA ILE A 125 -12.12 -2.64 -5.89
C ILE A 125 -11.49 -3.81 -5.12
N HIS A 126 -11.75 -5.02 -5.61
CA HIS A 126 -11.15 -6.25 -5.14
C HIS A 126 -10.19 -6.75 -6.21
N LEU A 127 -8.91 -6.90 -5.87
CA LEU A 127 -7.88 -7.25 -6.86
C LEU A 127 -8.07 -8.66 -7.45
N GLU A 128 -8.89 -9.51 -6.86
CA GLU A 128 -9.27 -10.83 -7.40
C GLU A 128 -10.21 -10.71 -8.61
N ASP A 129 -10.98 -9.62 -8.70
CA ASP A 129 -12.04 -9.43 -9.68
C ASP A 129 -11.59 -8.58 -10.89
N VAL A 130 -10.32 -8.17 -10.93
CA VAL A 130 -9.79 -7.30 -12.00
C VAL A 130 -8.90 -8.08 -12.96
N GLU A 131 -8.64 -7.49 -14.13
CA GLU A 131 -7.73 -8.06 -15.11
C GLU A 131 -6.29 -8.09 -14.55
N TRP A 132 -5.66 -9.26 -14.60
CA TRP A 132 -4.24 -9.44 -14.32
C TRP A 132 -3.48 -9.54 -15.64
N VAL A 133 -2.48 -8.68 -15.81
CA VAL A 133 -1.71 -8.57 -17.06
C VAL A 133 -0.25 -8.99 -16.83
N PRO A 134 0.42 -9.56 -17.84
CA PRO A 134 1.85 -9.83 -17.76
C PRO A 134 2.63 -8.56 -17.40
N PHE A 135 3.60 -8.69 -16.50
CA PHE A 135 4.48 -7.61 -16.07
C PHE A 135 5.93 -7.97 -16.38
N GLU A 136 6.56 -7.14 -17.19
CA GLU A 136 7.98 -7.23 -17.45
C GLU A 136 8.70 -6.13 -16.66
N PRO A 137 9.60 -6.49 -15.73
CA PRO A 137 10.33 -5.51 -14.95
C PRO A 137 11.34 -4.75 -15.83
N GLU A 138 11.52 -3.46 -15.57
CA GLU A 138 12.55 -2.66 -16.26
C GLU A 138 13.99 -3.05 -15.84
N GLY A 139 14.15 -3.79 -14.74
CA GLY A 139 15.43 -4.21 -14.20
C GLY A 139 15.44 -5.68 -13.76
N GLU A 140 16.63 -6.19 -13.46
CA GLU A 140 16.81 -7.58 -13.05
C GLU A 140 16.22 -7.82 -11.65
N PHE A 141 15.37 -8.83 -11.51
CA PHE A 141 14.90 -9.29 -10.20
C PHE A 141 16.00 -10.05 -9.46
N LEU A 142 16.00 -9.97 -8.12
CA LEU A 142 16.93 -10.75 -7.32
C LEU A 142 16.61 -12.26 -7.35
N VAL A 143 15.33 -12.61 -7.30
CA VAL A 143 14.86 -14.01 -7.21
C VAL A 143 13.44 -14.25 -7.71
N LEU A 144 12.61 -13.21 -7.88
CA LEU A 144 11.18 -13.39 -8.18
C LEU A 144 10.93 -14.09 -9.52
N ASP A 145 11.75 -13.81 -10.54
CA ASP A 145 11.77 -14.49 -11.84
C ASP A 145 12.03 -16.01 -11.72
N LYS A 146 12.82 -16.43 -10.72
CA LYS A 146 13.12 -17.85 -10.48
C LYS A 146 12.00 -18.57 -9.74
N ILE A 147 11.25 -17.84 -8.93
CA ILE A 147 10.08 -18.36 -8.19
C ILE A 147 8.88 -18.44 -9.13
N TYR A 148 8.64 -17.40 -9.90
CA TYR A 148 7.53 -17.26 -10.83
C TYR A 148 7.98 -17.56 -12.27
N GLY A 149 8.35 -18.83 -12.51
CA GLY A 149 8.90 -19.29 -13.80
C GLY A 149 7.96 -19.14 -15.00
N ASP A 150 6.66 -19.00 -14.76
CA ASP A 150 5.64 -18.77 -15.80
C ASP A 150 5.43 -17.26 -16.11
N GLY A 151 6.26 -16.39 -15.53
CA GLY A 151 6.16 -14.94 -15.65
C GLY A 151 5.32 -14.32 -14.53
N ILE A 152 5.57 -13.02 -14.28
CA ILE A 152 4.87 -12.26 -13.24
C ILE A 152 3.67 -11.58 -13.87
N HIS A 153 2.53 -11.62 -13.17
CA HIS A 153 1.34 -10.86 -13.53
C HIS A 153 1.02 -9.88 -12.42
N ILE A 154 0.50 -8.69 -12.78
CA ILE A 154 0.02 -7.70 -11.82
C ILE A 154 -1.39 -7.25 -12.17
N PRO A 155 -2.19 -6.78 -11.19
CA PRO A 155 -3.49 -6.21 -11.47
C PRO A 155 -3.34 -4.95 -12.31
N LYS A 156 -3.99 -4.91 -13.47
CA LYS A 156 -3.96 -3.78 -14.40
C LYS A 156 -4.32 -2.43 -13.77
N PRO A 157 -5.28 -2.33 -12.82
CA PRO A 157 -5.60 -1.05 -12.17
C PRO A 157 -4.43 -0.43 -11.39
N LEU A 158 -3.39 -1.18 -11.01
CA LEU A 158 -2.24 -0.61 -10.28
C LEU A 158 -1.33 0.25 -11.15
N ILE A 159 -1.37 0.07 -12.47
CA ILE A 159 -0.43 0.70 -13.40
C ILE A 159 -0.80 2.18 -13.58
N GLY A 160 0.19 3.07 -13.43
CA GLY A 160 0.04 4.51 -13.70
C GLY A 160 -0.73 5.30 -12.64
N LYS A 161 -0.95 4.73 -11.45
CA LYS A 161 -1.66 5.37 -10.32
C LYS A 161 -0.74 5.56 -9.13
N ASN A 162 -1.10 6.49 -8.23
CA ASN A 162 -0.51 6.48 -6.90
C ASN A 162 -1.01 5.26 -6.13
N ILE A 163 -0.21 4.78 -5.19
CA ILE A 163 -0.65 3.82 -4.18
C ILE A 163 -0.09 4.19 -2.81
N VAL A 164 -0.93 4.16 -1.78
CA VAL A 164 -0.57 4.46 -0.40
C VAL A 164 -1.20 3.45 0.55
N HIS A 165 -0.48 3.11 1.61
CA HIS A 165 -0.92 2.23 2.70
C HIS A 165 -0.94 2.99 4.03
#